data_AF-A0AAW1Q2M4-F1
#
_entry.id   AF-A0AAW1Q2M4-F1
#
_cell.length_a   1.000
_cell.length_b   1.000
_cell.length_c   1.000
_cell.angle_alpha   90.00
_cell.angle_beta   90.00
_cell.angle_gamma   90.00
#
_symmetry.space_group_name_H-M   'P 1'
#
loop_
_entity.id
_entity.type
_entity.pdbx_description
1 polymer ?
#
loop_
_entity_poly.entity_id
_entity_poly.type
_entity_poly.pdbx_seq_one_letter_code
_entity_poly.pdbx_strand_id
1 'polypeptide(L)'
;MPEGVKLIHWGGVVSCVVGGVFYVVSLAKQTQARQLGSARQINHIEDLKHLVHLLPLLVALRGKVWTDTPLECETTTPPTPCVIAQMHEEQQVMKQQDGSWVRDNQTVRHSVRETKWSLEEGKARLPVVDALKADVLSLDLAGERFTEDDRSMTRKTLDHLAGLRVIGRRQREHILPVGTMLTAVGEVAKDMEVGGSPQGTIRAGGHALVMRPPKNGAPFILSKSSLPELVESLQLVSGTCKTIAIFFGGVGATLIASRAISGAWVLWRKRRLRQRAEEANRRRAASLSAGALPAVNGAIISSSSPAGPSSEAAADPDRAASLCVVCLERQCDMVFTCGHLCACERCSRQMDKCPICRHRSRAIKVYRT
;
A
#
# COMPACT_ATOMS: atom_id res chain seq x y z
N MET A 1 -29.70 -8.44 -23.87
CA MET A 1 -29.02 -8.88 -22.63
C MET A 1 -28.52 -7.62 -21.92
N PRO A 2 -28.89 -7.33 -20.66
CA PRO A 2 -28.47 -6.09 -20.03
C PRO A 2 -27.00 -6.22 -19.65
N GLU A 3 -26.17 -5.33 -20.18
CA GLU A 3 -24.78 -5.20 -19.75
C GLU A 3 -24.75 -4.97 -18.25
N GLY A 4 -24.15 -5.95 -17.55
CA GLY A 4 -24.00 -5.92 -16.11
C GLY A 4 -23.26 -4.65 -15.70
N VAL A 5 -23.93 -3.83 -14.90
CA VAL A 5 -23.30 -2.71 -14.21
C VAL A 5 -22.17 -3.31 -13.37
N LYS A 6 -20.93 -3.26 -13.85
CA LYS A 6 -19.76 -3.67 -13.07
C LYS A 6 -19.72 -2.78 -11.83
N LEU A 7 -20.20 -3.32 -10.71
CA LEU A 7 -20.48 -2.60 -9.47
C LEU A 7 -19.20 -2.14 -8.75
N ILE A 8 -18.04 -2.64 -9.17
CA ILE A 8 -16.77 -2.50 -8.48
C ILE A 8 -15.86 -1.54 -9.26
N HIS A 9 -15.47 -0.42 -8.63
CA HIS A 9 -14.39 0.42 -9.13
C HIS A 9 -13.05 -0.22 -8.76
N TRP A 10 -12.51 -1.07 -9.64
CA TRP A 10 -11.27 -1.81 -9.39
C TRP A 10 -10.10 -0.90 -8.98
N GLY A 11 -9.97 0.29 -9.58
CA GLY A 11 -8.94 1.25 -9.15
C GLY A 11 -9.11 1.76 -7.71
N GLY A 12 -10.35 1.83 -7.22
CA GLY A 12 -10.64 2.25 -5.84
C GLY A 12 -10.34 1.13 -4.86
N VAL A 13 -10.67 -0.12 -5.23
CA VAL A 13 -10.32 -1.31 -4.46
C VAL A 13 -8.81 -1.47 -4.34
N VAL A 14 -8.08 -1.38 -5.46
CA VAL A 14 -6.60 -1.46 -5.46
C VAL A 14 -6.00 -0.37 -4.58
N SER A 15 -6.49 0.88 -4.68
CA SER A 15 -6.04 1.99 -3.84
C SER A 15 -6.28 1.72 -2.35
N CYS A 16 -7.46 1.22 -1.96
CA CYS A 16 -7.74 0.81 -0.58
C CYS A 16 -6.83 -0.33 -0.09
N VAL A 17 -6.55 -1.32 -0.94
CA VAL A 17 -5.65 -2.45 -0.59
C VAL A 17 -4.24 -1.93 -0.34
N VAL A 18 -3.71 -1.07 -1.22
CA VAL A 18 -2.40 -0.43 -1.01
C VAL A 18 -2.39 0.35 0.31
N GLY A 19 -3.43 1.15 0.56
CA GLY A 19 -3.58 1.87 1.83
C GLY A 19 -3.59 0.94 3.05
N GLY A 20 -4.28 -0.20 2.95
CA GLY A 20 -4.32 -1.23 3.98
C GLY A 20 -2.94 -1.86 4.26
N VAL A 21 -2.16 -2.18 3.21
CA VAL A 21 -0.79 -2.70 3.36
C VAL A 21 0.09 -1.71 4.10
N PHE A 22 0.09 -0.44 3.69
CA PHE A 22 0.87 0.60 4.37
C PHE A 22 0.41 0.83 5.82
N TYR A 23 -0.89 0.68 6.10
CA TYR A 23 -1.42 0.76 7.46
C TYR A 23 -0.87 -0.38 8.33
N VAL A 24 -0.88 -1.62 7.85
CA VAL A 24 -0.31 -2.78 8.56
C VAL A 24 1.18 -2.58 8.82
N VAL A 25 1.95 -2.13 7.81
CA VAL A 25 3.37 -1.81 7.97
C VAL A 25 3.57 -0.72 9.03
N SER A 26 2.74 0.33 9.03
CA SER A 26 2.81 1.39 10.04
C SER A 26 2.58 0.86 11.46
N LEU A 27 1.61 -0.04 11.65
CA LEU A 27 1.34 -0.66 12.95
C LEU A 27 2.50 -1.55 13.41
N ALA A 28 3.08 -2.33 12.49
CA ALA A 28 4.23 -3.16 12.79
C ALA A 28 5.43 -2.32 13.24
N LYS A 29 5.75 -1.23 12.51
CA LYS A 29 6.86 -0.33 12.85
C LYS A 29 6.60 0.45 14.15
N GLN A 30 5.37 0.88 14.39
CA GLN A 30 4.98 1.51 15.65
C GLN A 30 5.13 0.54 16.84
N THR A 31 4.79 -0.73 16.66
CA THR A 31 4.93 -1.77 17.69
C THR A 31 6.40 -2.02 18.01
N GLN A 32 7.24 -2.16 16.97
CA GLN A 32 8.69 -2.30 17.13
C GLN A 32 9.30 -1.09 17.87
N ALA A 33 8.91 0.13 17.50
CA ALA A 33 9.37 1.35 18.18
C ALA A 33 8.96 1.41 19.66
N ARG A 34 7.74 0.97 20.00
CA ARG A 34 7.27 0.90 21.39
C ARG A 34 8.01 -0.16 22.19
N GLN A 35 8.25 -1.34 21.63
CA GLN A 35 9.01 -2.40 22.29
C GLN A 35 10.45 -1.94 22.56
N LEU A 36 11.12 -1.33 21.58
CA LEU A 36 12.46 -0.78 21.77
C LEU A 36 12.48 0.38 22.76
N GLY A 37 11.49 1.27 22.70
CA GLY A 37 11.35 2.37 23.66
C GLY A 37 11.02 1.92 25.09
N SER A 38 10.57 0.67 25.28
CA SER A 38 10.36 0.09 26.61
C SER A 38 11.65 -0.45 27.25
N ALA A 39 12.71 -0.63 26.47
CA ALA A 39 14.00 -1.05 26.99
C ALA A 39 14.57 0.01 27.93
N ARG A 40 15.05 -0.40 29.10
CA ARG A 40 15.65 0.53 30.04
C ARG A 40 17.00 0.98 29.50
N GLN A 41 17.13 2.26 29.17
CA GLN A 41 18.40 2.83 28.75
C GLN A 41 19.33 2.93 29.97
N ILE A 42 20.53 2.37 29.83
CA ILE A 42 21.58 2.44 30.83
C ILE A 42 22.79 3.09 30.18
N ASN A 43 23.33 4.11 30.84
CA ASN A 43 24.45 4.88 30.31
C ASN A 43 25.78 4.21 30.62
N HIS A 44 25.91 3.61 31.81
CA HIS A 44 27.13 2.93 32.24
C HIS A 44 26.89 1.45 32.52
N ILE A 45 27.79 0.58 32.03
CA ILE A 45 27.71 -0.87 32.27
C ILE A 45 27.69 -1.16 33.77
N GLU A 46 28.42 -0.39 34.58
CA GLU A 46 28.48 -0.57 36.03
C GLU A 46 27.15 -0.38 36.75
N ASP A 47 26.22 0.41 36.20
CA ASP A 47 24.91 0.67 36.81
C ASP A 47 24.05 -0.61 36.89
N LEU A 48 24.37 -1.62 36.07
CA LEU A 48 23.73 -2.95 36.15
C LEU A 48 23.89 -3.60 37.53
N LYS A 49 24.95 -3.26 38.28
CA LYS A 49 25.17 -3.77 39.66
C LYS A 49 24.04 -3.37 40.60
N HIS A 50 23.32 -2.28 40.34
CA HIS A 50 22.20 -1.82 41.15
C HIS A 50 20.87 -2.44 40.72
N LEU A 51 20.79 -3.06 39.53
CA LEU A 51 19.56 -3.57 38.94
C LEU A 51 19.41 -5.10 39.04
N VAL A 52 20.28 -5.75 39.82
CA VAL A 52 20.34 -7.22 39.96
C VAL A 52 19.02 -7.83 40.40
N HIS A 53 18.29 -7.13 41.28
CA HIS A 53 17.01 -7.57 41.82
C HIS A 53 15.89 -7.59 40.77
N LEU A 54 16.08 -6.89 39.64
CA LEU A 54 15.11 -6.79 38.55
C LEU A 54 15.43 -7.71 37.37
N LEU A 55 16.52 -8.49 37.43
CA LEU A 55 16.91 -9.37 36.33
C LEU A 55 16.03 -10.63 36.29
N PRO A 56 15.65 -11.13 35.10
CA PRO A 56 16.06 -10.65 33.76
C PRO A 56 15.33 -9.37 33.32
N LEU A 57 16.05 -8.45 32.67
CA LEU A 57 15.52 -7.14 32.27
C LEU A 57 15.91 -6.80 30.82
N LEU A 58 14.97 -6.23 30.06
CA LEU A 58 15.25 -5.66 28.73
C LEU A 58 15.97 -4.32 28.89
N VAL A 59 17.19 -4.24 28.36
CA VAL A 59 18.09 -3.11 28.56
C VAL A 59 18.67 -2.67 27.22
N ALA A 60 18.89 -1.37 27.08
CA ALA A 60 19.67 -0.79 26.01
C ALA A 60 20.97 -0.20 26.58
N LEU A 61 22.11 -0.71 26.13
CA LEU A 61 23.45 -0.34 26.58
C LEU A 61 24.33 0.01 25.40
N ARG A 62 25.24 0.96 25.62
CA ARG A 62 26.24 1.36 24.62
C ARG A 62 27.63 1.06 25.15
N GLY A 63 28.46 0.40 24.36
CA GLY A 63 29.81 0.01 24.77
C GLY A 63 30.72 -0.27 23.57
N LYS A 64 32.02 -0.38 23.82
CA LYS A 64 32.98 -0.76 22.78
C LYS A 64 33.04 -2.28 22.66
N VAL A 65 33.08 -2.79 21.43
CA VAL A 65 33.28 -4.22 21.19
C VAL A 65 34.68 -4.63 21.66
N TRP A 66 34.76 -5.63 22.54
CA TRP A 66 36.01 -6.16 23.07
C TRP A 66 36.06 -7.69 23.01
N THR A 67 37.25 -8.24 22.79
CA THR A 67 37.54 -9.68 22.90
C THR A 67 39.01 -9.87 23.27
N ASP A 68 39.30 -10.96 23.98
CA ASP A 68 40.68 -11.38 24.28
C ASP A 68 41.27 -12.22 23.13
N THR A 69 40.43 -12.74 22.23
CA THR A 69 40.80 -13.62 21.12
C THR A 69 40.18 -13.14 19.80
N PRO A 70 40.70 -12.03 19.22
CA PRO A 70 40.15 -11.45 17.99
C PRO A 70 40.33 -12.37 16.79
N LEU A 71 39.35 -12.35 15.89
CA LEU A 71 39.44 -12.96 14.57
C LEU A 71 40.16 -12.01 13.61
N GLU A 72 40.96 -12.59 12.72
CA GLU A 72 41.58 -11.86 11.61
C GLU A 72 40.71 -11.94 10.35
N CYS A 73 40.55 -10.79 9.71
CA CYS A 73 39.90 -10.64 8.41
C CYS A 73 40.74 -11.30 7.30
N GLU A 74 40.12 -12.09 6.42
CA GLU A 74 40.78 -12.80 5.31
C GLU A 74 41.08 -11.88 4.11
N THR A 75 40.29 -10.81 3.94
CA THR A 75 40.29 -9.98 2.73
C THR A 75 41.17 -8.73 2.83
N THR A 76 41.41 -8.20 4.04
CA THR A 76 42.15 -6.95 4.25
C THR A 76 43.64 -7.18 4.54
N THR A 77 44.48 -6.26 4.08
CA THR A 77 45.93 -6.24 4.37
C THR A 77 46.35 -4.82 4.78
N PRO A 78 46.76 -4.58 6.04
CA PRO A 78 46.86 -5.54 7.14
C PRO A 78 45.48 -6.05 7.62
N PRO A 79 45.41 -7.26 8.21
CA PRO A 79 44.16 -7.84 8.68
C PRO A 79 43.56 -7.00 9.82
N THR A 80 42.24 -6.78 9.74
CA THR A 80 41.50 -6.01 10.76
C THR A 80 40.98 -6.95 11.84
N PRO A 81 41.26 -6.70 13.14
CA PRO A 81 40.77 -7.54 14.23
C PRO A 81 39.26 -7.36 14.42
N CYS A 82 38.52 -8.46 14.53
CA CYS A 82 37.07 -8.45 14.64
C CYS A 82 36.53 -9.55 15.56
N VAL A 83 35.27 -9.41 15.98
CA VAL A 83 34.59 -10.41 16.83
C VAL A 83 33.64 -11.31 16.04
N ILE A 84 33.12 -10.80 14.93
CA ILE A 84 32.27 -11.53 13.98
C ILE A 84 32.85 -11.27 12.59
N ALA A 85 32.99 -12.32 11.80
CA ALA A 85 33.39 -12.26 10.40
C ALA A 85 32.45 -13.13 9.55
N GLN A 86 31.79 -12.51 8.59
CA GLN A 86 30.87 -13.13 7.65
C GLN A 86 31.44 -13.06 6.23
N MET A 87 31.84 -14.21 5.70
CA MET A 87 32.32 -14.36 4.34
C MET A 87 31.17 -14.74 3.40
N HIS A 88 31.00 -13.98 2.33
CA HIS A 88 30.12 -14.30 1.21
C HIS A 88 30.92 -14.36 -0.09
N GLU A 89 31.04 -15.55 -0.66
CA GLU A 89 31.69 -15.80 -1.94
C GLU A 89 30.65 -16.17 -2.99
N GLU A 90 30.60 -15.40 -4.07
CA GLU A 90 29.70 -15.63 -5.19
C GLU A 90 30.53 -15.90 -6.45
N GLN A 91 30.16 -16.92 -7.21
CA GLN A 91 30.63 -17.11 -8.57
C GLN A 91 29.75 -16.30 -9.52
N GLN A 92 30.38 -15.40 -10.25
CA GLN A 92 29.71 -14.62 -11.28
C GLN A 92 29.80 -15.37 -12.61
N VAL A 93 28.64 -15.64 -13.20
CA VAL A 93 28.52 -16.32 -14.49
C VAL A 93 27.60 -15.52 -15.41
N MET A 94 27.83 -15.60 -16.71
CA MET A 94 26.83 -15.22 -17.71
C MET A 94 26.19 -16.50 -18.24
N LYS A 95 24.87 -16.51 -18.34
CA LYS A 95 24.09 -17.59 -18.92
C LYS A 95 23.39 -17.08 -20.17
N GLN A 96 23.38 -17.88 -21.23
CA GLN A 96 22.64 -17.57 -22.44
C GLN A 96 21.16 -17.89 -22.23
N GLN A 97 20.31 -16.88 -22.33
CA GLN A 97 18.85 -16.98 -22.25
C GLN A 97 18.24 -16.18 -23.41
N ASP A 98 17.43 -16.85 -24.23
CA ASP A 98 16.74 -16.25 -25.39
C ASP A 98 17.67 -15.45 -26.32
N GLY A 99 18.87 -15.99 -26.57
CA GLY A 99 19.90 -15.36 -27.41
C GLY A 99 20.67 -14.21 -26.74
N SER A 100 20.33 -13.85 -25.50
CA SER A 100 21.00 -12.80 -24.72
C SER A 100 21.85 -13.38 -23.60
N TRP A 101 22.95 -12.71 -23.24
CA TRP A 101 23.77 -13.08 -22.08
C TRP A 101 23.26 -12.37 -20.83
N VAL A 102 22.73 -13.14 -19.88
CA VAL A 102 22.20 -12.64 -18.60
C VAL A 102 23.19 -12.97 -17.48
N ARG A 103 23.48 -11.98 -16.63
CA ARG A 103 24.34 -12.19 -15.45
C ARG A 103 23.58 -12.98 -14.39
N ASP A 104 24.23 -14.01 -13.87
CA ASP A 104 23.77 -14.81 -12.75
C ASP A 104 24.88 -14.91 -11.70
N ASN A 105 24.52 -14.83 -10.42
CA ASN A 105 25.45 -14.92 -9.30
C ASN A 105 25.07 -16.15 -8.47
N GLN A 106 25.99 -17.11 -8.37
CA GLN A 106 25.77 -18.33 -7.61
C GLN A 106 26.60 -18.29 -6.33
N THR A 107 25.97 -18.45 -5.17
CA THR A 107 26.70 -18.52 -3.89
C THR A 107 27.57 -19.78 -3.85
N VAL A 108 28.87 -19.59 -3.71
CA VAL A 108 29.88 -20.66 -3.59
C VAL A 108 30.16 -20.98 -2.13
N ARG A 109 30.35 -19.93 -1.32
CA ARG A 109 30.66 -20.06 0.11
C ARG A 109 29.91 -19.00 0.89
N HIS A 110 29.23 -19.43 1.95
CA HIS A 110 28.71 -18.57 3.00
C HIS A 110 29.18 -19.15 4.33
N SER A 111 30.00 -18.39 5.05
CA SER A 111 30.51 -18.83 6.36
C SER A 111 30.54 -17.67 7.34
N VAL A 112 30.09 -17.94 8.57
CA VAL A 112 30.10 -16.97 9.67
C VAL A 112 30.98 -17.52 10.78
N ARG A 113 31.91 -16.69 11.26
CA ARG A 113 32.78 -16.97 12.41
C ARG A 113 32.48 -15.96 13.50
N GLU A 114 32.33 -16.43 14.74
CA GLU A 114 32.16 -15.60 15.93
C GLU A 114 33.14 -16.10 17.00
N THR A 115 33.81 -15.17 17.68
CA THR A 115 34.63 -15.44 18.87
C THR A 115 33.88 -15.02 20.13
N LYS A 116 34.32 -15.40 21.33
CA LYS A 116 33.69 -14.85 22.56
C LYS A 116 34.02 -13.37 22.69
N TRP A 117 33.02 -12.54 22.91
CA TRP A 117 33.19 -11.10 22.99
C TRP A 117 32.24 -10.44 23.99
N SER A 118 32.56 -9.20 24.35
CA SER A 118 31.83 -8.42 25.34
C SER A 118 31.75 -6.95 24.92
N LEU A 119 30.74 -6.25 25.40
CA LEU A 119 30.74 -4.80 25.44
C LEU A 119 31.61 -4.33 26.61
N GLU A 120 32.57 -3.47 26.32
CA GLU A 120 33.51 -2.90 27.28
C GLU A 120 33.24 -1.41 27.48
N GLU A 121 33.26 -1.01 28.75
CA GLU A 121 33.31 0.38 29.18
C GLU A 121 34.29 0.50 30.35
N GLY A 122 35.45 1.11 30.09
CA GLY A 122 36.53 1.19 31.07
C GLY A 122 37.03 -0.20 31.47
N LYS A 123 36.79 -0.61 32.71
CA LYS A 123 37.15 -1.94 33.24
C LYS A 123 35.98 -2.92 33.27
N ALA A 124 34.75 -2.44 33.06
CA ALA A 124 33.56 -3.26 33.12
C ALA A 124 33.29 -3.87 31.75
N ARG A 125 33.05 -5.19 31.75
CA ARG A 125 32.74 -5.95 30.54
C ARG A 125 31.42 -6.68 30.69
N LEU A 126 30.57 -6.59 29.68
CA LEU A 126 29.31 -7.31 29.59
C LEU A 126 29.36 -8.27 28.39
N PRO A 127 29.58 -9.57 28.62
CA PRO A 127 29.58 -10.57 27.55
C PRO A 127 28.26 -10.57 26.79
N VAL A 128 28.36 -10.67 25.45
CA VAL A 128 27.22 -10.80 24.55
C VAL A 128 27.16 -12.25 24.10
N VAL A 129 26.03 -12.91 24.32
CA VAL A 129 25.81 -14.31 23.99
C VAL A 129 24.82 -14.40 22.84
N ASP A 130 25.05 -15.35 21.93
CA ASP A 130 24.20 -15.60 20.76
C ASP A 130 23.99 -14.35 19.88
N ALA A 131 25.04 -13.58 19.61
CA ALA A 131 24.95 -12.34 18.84
C ALA A 131 24.35 -12.53 17.44
N LEU A 132 24.62 -13.68 16.81
CA LEU A 132 24.11 -14.04 15.50
C LEU A 132 22.58 -14.26 15.46
N LYS A 133 21.92 -14.36 16.61
CA LYS A 133 20.45 -14.41 16.72
C LYS A 133 19.81 -13.02 16.77
N ALA A 134 20.59 -11.93 16.68
CA ALA A 134 20.06 -10.58 16.66
C ALA A 134 19.18 -10.34 15.41
N ASP A 135 18.02 -9.71 15.61
CA ASP A 135 17.13 -9.26 14.53
C ASP A 135 17.82 -8.24 13.63
N VAL A 136 18.75 -7.47 14.21
CA VAL A 136 19.58 -6.49 13.51
C VAL A 136 21.01 -6.63 14.04
N LEU A 137 21.94 -6.96 13.14
CA LEU A 137 23.38 -7.03 13.43
C LEU A 137 24.13 -6.13 12.44
N SER A 138 24.67 -5.01 12.93
CA SER A 138 25.46 -4.08 12.11
C SER A 138 26.89 -4.59 11.90
N LEU A 139 27.19 -5.04 10.69
CA LEU A 139 28.54 -5.41 10.24
C LEU A 139 29.03 -4.43 9.17
N ASP A 140 30.33 -4.15 9.17
CA ASP A 140 31.00 -3.36 8.14
C ASP A 140 31.50 -4.23 7.01
N LEU A 141 31.45 -3.74 5.77
CA LEU A 141 32.20 -4.35 4.68
C LEU A 141 33.70 -4.10 4.91
N ALA A 142 34.43 -5.14 5.32
CA ALA A 142 35.88 -5.06 5.55
C ALA A 142 36.64 -4.98 4.22
N GLY A 143 36.24 -5.82 3.26
CA GLY A 143 36.90 -5.93 1.98
C GLY A 143 36.04 -6.65 0.94
N GLU A 144 36.29 -6.33 -0.31
CA GLU A 144 35.75 -7.01 -1.48
C GLU A 144 36.92 -7.40 -2.39
N ARG A 145 37.05 -8.69 -2.67
CA ARG A 145 38.10 -9.24 -3.56
C ARG A 145 37.45 -9.95 -4.73
N PHE A 146 37.87 -9.62 -5.94
CA PHE A 146 37.46 -10.32 -7.14
C PHE A 146 38.64 -11.13 -7.69
N THR A 147 38.40 -12.40 -7.98
CA THR A 147 39.35 -13.32 -8.59
C THR A 147 38.79 -13.75 -9.93
N GLU A 148 39.49 -13.45 -11.01
CA GLU A 148 39.09 -13.86 -12.35
C GLU A 148 39.06 -15.39 -12.51
N ASP A 149 38.27 -15.89 -13.44
CA ASP A 149 38.24 -17.32 -13.76
C ASP A 149 39.62 -17.78 -14.30
N ASP A 150 40.35 -18.56 -13.50
CA ASP A 150 41.69 -19.07 -13.79
C ASP A 150 41.68 -20.47 -14.45
N ARG A 151 40.49 -21.02 -14.70
CA ARG A 151 40.34 -22.36 -15.28
C ARG A 151 40.90 -22.44 -16.71
N SER A 152 41.36 -23.63 -17.09
CA SER A 152 41.98 -23.93 -18.39
C SER A 152 41.13 -23.50 -19.59
N MET A 153 41.77 -23.07 -20.68
CA MET A 153 41.11 -22.60 -21.91
C MET A 153 40.13 -23.61 -22.51
N THR A 154 40.44 -24.90 -22.44
CA THR A 154 39.54 -26.00 -22.87
C THR A 154 38.23 -26.03 -22.10
N ARG A 155 38.26 -25.68 -20.81
CA ARG A 155 37.08 -25.62 -19.96
C ARG A 155 36.25 -24.36 -20.22
N LYS A 156 36.91 -23.22 -20.45
CA LYS A 156 36.25 -21.97 -20.85
C LYS A 156 35.51 -22.09 -22.19
N THR A 157 36.11 -22.77 -23.17
CA THR A 157 35.49 -23.01 -24.48
C THR A 157 34.30 -23.97 -24.38
N LEU A 158 34.43 -25.04 -23.59
CA LEU A 158 33.33 -25.98 -23.34
C LEU A 158 32.15 -25.30 -22.61
N ASP A 159 32.42 -24.51 -21.58
CA ASP A 159 31.41 -23.71 -20.88
C ASP A 159 30.69 -22.79 -21.89
N HIS A 160 31.44 -22.09 -22.75
CA HIS A 160 30.86 -21.17 -23.74
C HIS A 160 29.96 -21.89 -24.76
N LEU A 161 30.34 -23.08 -25.22
CA LEU A 161 29.49 -23.91 -26.09
C LEU A 161 28.21 -24.39 -25.39
N ALA A 162 28.26 -24.57 -24.07
CA ALA A 162 27.10 -24.87 -23.25
C ALA A 162 26.26 -23.63 -22.90
N GLY A 163 26.55 -22.46 -23.48
CA GLY A 163 25.84 -21.21 -23.19
C GLY A 163 26.17 -20.63 -21.81
N LEU A 164 27.32 -20.97 -21.25
CA LEU A 164 27.79 -20.52 -19.92
C LEU A 164 29.13 -19.81 -20.04
N ARG A 165 29.30 -18.70 -19.33
CA ARG A 165 30.59 -18.02 -19.24
C ARG A 165 30.85 -17.62 -17.81
N VAL A 166 31.75 -18.35 -17.14
CA VAL A 166 32.20 -17.97 -15.80
C VAL A 166 33.11 -16.76 -15.92
N ILE A 167 32.78 -15.70 -15.17
CA ILE A 167 33.54 -14.45 -15.15
C ILE A 167 34.65 -14.55 -14.09
N GLY A 168 34.28 -15.05 -12.90
CA GLY A 168 35.18 -15.16 -11.77
C GLY A 168 34.42 -15.36 -10.46
N ARG A 169 35.14 -15.19 -9.36
CA ARG A 169 34.60 -15.26 -7.99
C ARG A 169 34.75 -13.93 -7.29
N ARG A 170 33.71 -13.55 -6.56
CA ARG A 170 33.64 -12.31 -5.79
C ARG A 170 33.46 -12.65 -4.33
N GLN A 171 34.46 -12.32 -3.53
CA GLN A 171 34.48 -12.52 -2.08
C GLN A 171 34.19 -11.19 -1.40
N ARG A 172 33.22 -11.19 -0.48
CA ARG A 172 32.84 -10.05 0.36
C ARG A 172 32.88 -10.48 1.81
N GLU A 173 33.65 -9.78 2.61
CA GLU A 173 33.77 -10.08 4.02
C GLU A 173 33.17 -8.93 4.83
N HIS A 174 32.14 -9.23 5.62
CA HIS A 174 31.54 -8.30 6.55
C HIS A 174 31.99 -8.62 7.96
N ILE A 175 32.45 -7.63 8.72
CA ILE A 175 33.02 -7.84 10.05
C ILE A 175 32.39 -6.92 11.10
N LEU A 176 32.47 -7.31 12.36
CA LEU A 176 32.29 -6.42 13.51
C LEU A 176 33.66 -6.13 14.12
N PRO A 177 34.30 -4.98 13.82
CA PRO A 177 35.65 -4.68 14.30
C PRO A 177 35.73 -4.53 15.81
N VAL A 178 36.85 -4.94 16.40
CA VAL A 178 37.16 -4.65 17.81
C VAL A 178 37.28 -3.14 18.01
N GLY A 179 36.78 -2.64 19.14
CA GLY A 179 36.75 -1.22 19.49
C GLY A 179 35.55 -0.45 18.91
N THR A 180 34.74 -1.08 18.04
CA THR A 180 33.54 -0.45 17.48
C THR A 180 32.57 -0.07 18.59
N MET A 181 32.10 1.18 18.58
CA MET A 181 31.04 1.61 19.49
C MET A 181 29.71 1.03 19.04
N LEU A 182 29.10 0.21 19.89
CA LEU A 182 27.90 -0.55 19.56
C LEU A 182 26.84 -0.32 20.64
N THR A 183 25.60 -0.13 20.20
CA THR A 183 24.40 -0.15 21.03
C THR A 183 23.80 -1.54 20.96
N ALA A 184 23.69 -2.21 22.11
CA ALA A 184 23.02 -3.48 22.24
C ALA A 184 21.71 -3.32 23.02
N VAL A 185 20.62 -3.77 22.42
CA VAL A 185 19.30 -3.84 23.03
C VAL A 185 18.94 -5.31 23.19
N GLY A 186 18.85 -5.78 24.43
CA GLY A 186 18.66 -7.20 24.72
C GLY A 186 18.33 -7.45 26.18
N GLU A 187 18.14 -8.71 26.52
CA GLU A 187 17.88 -9.13 27.90
C GLU A 187 19.19 -9.27 28.65
N VAL A 188 19.35 -8.54 29.75
CA VAL A 188 20.43 -8.78 30.71
C VAL A 188 19.95 -9.82 31.70
N ALA A 189 20.75 -10.87 31.90
CA ALA A 189 20.46 -11.94 32.82
C ALA A 189 21.73 -12.35 33.58
N LYS A 190 21.53 -13.03 34.72
CA LYS A 190 22.61 -13.70 35.43
C LYS A 190 23.07 -14.89 34.59
N ASP A 191 24.38 -14.99 34.40
CA ASP A 191 25.01 -16.16 33.82
C ASP A 191 24.84 -17.34 34.78
N MET A 192 24.35 -18.45 34.24
CA MET A 192 24.19 -19.69 34.99
C MET A 192 25.47 -20.55 34.90
N GLU A 193 26.41 -20.20 34.00
CA GLU A 193 27.67 -20.92 33.84
C GLU A 193 28.71 -20.47 34.88
N VAL A 194 28.87 -21.29 35.91
CA VAL A 194 29.85 -21.08 36.97
C VAL A 194 31.25 -21.42 36.43
N GLY A 195 31.97 -20.43 35.89
CA GLY A 195 33.43 -20.54 35.68
C GLY A 195 33.98 -20.18 34.30
N GLY A 196 33.16 -19.71 33.36
CA GLY A 196 33.60 -19.38 32.00
C GLY A 196 33.75 -17.89 31.68
N SER A 197 33.40 -16.98 32.60
CA SER A 197 33.30 -15.56 32.27
C SER A 197 34.68 -14.88 32.16
N PRO A 198 34.91 -14.05 31.13
CA PRO A 198 36.16 -13.30 30.94
C PRO A 198 36.54 -12.44 32.16
N GLN A 199 37.84 -12.18 32.34
CA GLN A 199 38.29 -11.19 33.34
C GLN A 199 37.68 -9.81 33.04
N GLY A 200 37.26 -9.10 34.10
CA GLY A 200 36.54 -7.83 33.98
C GLY A 200 35.04 -7.96 33.73
N THR A 201 34.50 -9.19 33.60
CA THR A 201 33.05 -9.40 33.50
C THR A 201 32.35 -8.80 34.71
N ILE A 202 31.32 -8.00 34.45
CA ILE A 202 30.52 -7.39 35.49
C ILE A 202 29.82 -8.48 36.32
N ARG A 203 30.04 -8.42 37.63
CA ARG A 203 29.44 -9.33 38.60
C ARG A 203 28.54 -8.56 39.53
N ALA A 204 27.42 -9.19 39.87
CA ALA A 204 26.39 -8.54 40.64
C ALA A 204 25.67 -9.58 41.52
N GLY A 205 25.81 -9.44 42.85
CA GLY A 205 25.40 -10.47 43.80
C GLY A 205 26.15 -11.80 43.63
N GLY A 206 27.42 -11.76 43.22
CA GLY A 206 28.25 -12.97 43.00
C GLY A 206 28.08 -13.65 41.64
N HIS A 207 27.05 -13.31 40.87
CA HIS A 207 26.81 -13.86 39.54
C HIS A 207 27.38 -12.94 38.45
N ALA A 208 28.00 -13.52 37.41
CA ALA A 208 28.32 -12.79 36.20
C ALA A 208 27.03 -12.38 35.48
N LEU A 209 27.01 -11.23 34.81
CA LEU A 209 25.89 -10.83 33.97
C LEU A 209 26.25 -11.00 32.50
N VAL A 210 25.25 -11.34 31.69
CA VAL A 210 25.38 -11.49 30.23
C VAL A 210 24.23 -10.78 29.53
N MET A 211 24.50 -10.28 28.33
CA MET A 211 23.49 -9.81 27.40
C MET A 211 23.15 -10.92 26.42
N ARG A 212 21.85 -11.21 26.27
CA ARG A 212 21.36 -12.31 25.44
C ARG A 212 20.06 -11.95 24.70
N PRO A 213 19.65 -12.74 23.70
CA PRO A 213 18.34 -12.61 23.09
C PRO A 213 17.21 -12.69 24.13
N PRO A 214 16.24 -11.77 24.11
CA PRO A 214 15.11 -11.79 25.05
C PRO A 214 14.24 -13.03 24.90
N LYS A 215 13.89 -13.67 26.02
CA LYS A 215 13.02 -14.87 26.00
C LYS A 215 11.55 -14.56 25.70
N ASN A 216 11.14 -13.31 25.92
CA ASN A 216 9.78 -12.82 25.70
C ASN A 216 9.48 -12.45 24.24
N GLY A 217 10.41 -12.71 23.31
CA GLY A 217 10.27 -12.36 21.90
C GLY A 217 10.43 -10.86 21.60
N ALA A 218 10.91 -10.07 22.57
CA ALA A 218 11.33 -8.70 22.30
C ALA A 218 12.55 -8.69 21.37
N PRO A 219 12.71 -7.65 20.54
CA PRO A 219 13.78 -7.61 19.54
C PRO A 219 15.16 -7.58 20.20
N PHE A 220 16.08 -8.38 19.67
CA PHE A 220 17.50 -8.36 20.02
C PHE A 220 18.26 -7.59 18.94
N ILE A 221 18.82 -6.43 19.30
CA ILE A 221 19.46 -5.53 18.34
C ILE A 221 20.89 -5.26 18.75
N LEU A 222 21.80 -5.37 17.77
CA LEU A 222 23.21 -5.00 17.86
C LEU A 222 23.50 -4.00 16.73
N SER A 223 23.42 -2.71 17.05
CA SER A 223 23.48 -1.63 16.05
C SER A 223 24.49 -0.56 16.41
N LYS A 224 25.05 0.10 15.40
CA LYS A 224 25.95 1.25 15.57
C LYS A 224 25.22 2.55 15.92
N SER A 225 23.93 2.62 15.60
CA SER A 225 23.07 3.75 15.94
C SER A 225 22.73 3.76 17.42
N SER A 226 22.47 4.94 17.98
CA SER A 226 21.99 5.05 19.36
C SER A 226 20.53 4.56 19.49
N LEU A 227 20.11 4.17 20.69
CA LEU A 227 18.71 3.82 20.95
C LEU A 227 17.71 4.91 20.50
N PRO A 228 17.90 6.21 20.82
CA PRO A 228 16.98 7.23 20.37
C PRO A 228 16.94 7.35 18.84
N GLU A 229 18.08 7.26 18.13
CA GLU A 229 18.12 7.24 16.66
C GLU A 229 17.33 6.06 16.07
N LEU A 230 17.46 4.87 16.67
CA LEU A 230 16.73 3.67 16.24
C LEU A 230 15.22 3.87 16.41
N VAL A 231 14.78 4.34 17.58
CA VAL A 231 13.36 4.59 17.87
C VAL A 231 12.81 5.68 16.94
N GLU A 232 13.56 6.78 16.75
CA GLU A 232 13.19 7.87 15.85
C GLU A 232 13.06 7.39 14.40
N SER A 233 14.02 6.59 13.91
CA SER A 233 13.96 6.05 12.54
C SER A 233 12.71 5.19 12.31
N LEU A 234 12.31 4.36 13.29
CA LEU A 234 11.10 3.55 13.20
C LEU A 234 9.83 4.40 13.28
N GLN A 235 9.83 5.46 14.11
CA GLN A 235 8.72 6.39 14.21
C GLN A 235 8.54 7.19 12.91
N LEU A 236 9.63 7.63 12.28
CA LEU A 236 9.62 8.30 10.97
C LEU A 236 9.02 7.39 9.89
N VAL A 237 9.52 6.15 9.77
CA VAL A 237 8.99 5.17 8.80
C VAL A 237 7.52 4.87 9.08
N SER A 238 7.14 4.67 10.34
CA SER A 238 5.76 4.46 10.77
C SER A 238 4.87 5.65 10.38
N GLY A 239 5.32 6.87 10.63
CA GLY A 239 4.60 8.10 10.32
C GLY A 239 4.38 8.26 8.81
N THR A 240 5.43 8.09 8.02
CA THR A 240 5.33 8.15 6.56
C THR A 240 4.41 7.07 6.00
N CYS A 241 4.51 5.81 6.47
CA CYS A 241 3.60 4.74 6.06
C CYS A 241 2.14 5.05 6.43
N LYS A 242 1.90 5.63 7.61
CA LYS A 242 0.55 6.02 8.03
C LYS A 242 -0.02 7.14 7.14
N THR A 243 0.79 8.12 6.76
CA THR A 243 0.39 9.19 5.83
C THR A 243 0.03 8.62 4.46
N ILE A 244 0.86 7.72 3.92
CA ILE A 244 0.58 7.01 2.65
C ILE A 244 -0.72 6.19 2.77
N ALA A 245 -0.91 5.49 3.88
CA ALA A 245 -2.11 4.71 4.14
C ALA A 245 -3.39 5.54 4.12
N ILE A 246 -3.39 6.71 4.79
CA ILE A 246 -4.52 7.63 4.83
C ILE A 246 -4.81 8.17 3.42
N PHE A 247 -3.78 8.55 2.67
CA PHE A 247 -3.92 9.07 1.31
C PHE A 247 -4.57 8.04 0.37
N PHE A 248 -3.99 6.85 0.25
CA PHE A 248 -4.53 5.80 -0.63
C PHE A 248 -5.88 5.27 -0.13
N GLY A 249 -6.08 5.15 1.19
CA GLY A 249 -7.38 4.79 1.77
C GLY A 249 -8.47 5.80 1.42
N GLY A 250 -8.18 7.10 1.51
CA GLY A 250 -9.11 8.18 1.15
C GLY A 250 -9.43 8.23 -0.34
N VAL A 251 -8.41 8.13 -1.21
CA VAL A 251 -8.60 8.08 -2.66
C VAL A 251 -9.44 6.86 -3.06
N GLY A 252 -9.13 5.69 -2.51
CA GLY A 252 -9.89 4.48 -2.80
C GLY A 252 -11.36 4.58 -2.36
N ALA A 253 -11.60 5.08 -1.14
CA ALA A 253 -12.95 5.25 -0.60
C ALA A 253 -13.78 6.24 -1.44
N THR A 254 -13.20 7.36 -1.88
CA THR A 254 -13.89 8.37 -2.70
C THR A 254 -14.24 7.83 -4.10
N LEU A 255 -13.37 7.05 -4.73
CA LEU A 255 -13.64 6.41 -6.03
C LEU A 255 -14.76 5.37 -5.93
N ILE A 256 -14.77 4.54 -4.87
CA ILE A 256 -15.83 3.56 -4.63
C ILE A 256 -17.16 4.27 -4.36
N ALA A 257 -17.15 5.28 -3.49
CA ALA A 257 -18.35 6.03 -3.11
C ALA A 257 -18.95 6.79 -4.31
N SER A 258 -18.15 7.51 -5.09
CA SER A 258 -18.64 8.27 -6.25
C SER A 258 -19.33 7.38 -7.29
N ARG A 259 -18.82 6.16 -7.52
CA ARG A 259 -19.41 5.21 -8.47
C ARG A 259 -20.66 4.55 -7.92
N ALA A 260 -20.68 4.21 -6.62
CA ALA A 260 -21.86 3.72 -5.94
C ALA A 260 -23.00 4.76 -5.95
N ILE A 261 -22.69 6.02 -5.66
CA ILE A 261 -23.65 7.14 -5.71
C ILE A 261 -24.18 7.32 -7.13
N SER A 262 -23.30 7.35 -8.14
CA SER A 262 -23.71 7.47 -9.54
C SER A 262 -24.62 6.32 -9.98
N GLY A 263 -24.29 5.08 -9.61
CA GLY A 263 -25.11 3.91 -9.89
C GLY A 263 -26.47 3.97 -9.18
N ALA A 264 -26.48 4.32 -7.90
CA ALA A 264 -27.71 4.51 -7.12
C ALA A 264 -28.59 5.63 -7.72
N TRP A 265 -27.99 6.73 -8.18
CA TRP A 265 -28.70 7.83 -8.82
C TRP A 265 -29.35 7.40 -10.13
N VAL A 266 -28.65 6.63 -10.97
CA VAL A 266 -29.21 6.08 -12.22
C VAL A 266 -30.33 5.08 -11.93
N LEU A 267 -30.17 4.20 -10.93
CA LEU A 267 -31.18 3.23 -10.55
C LEU A 267 -32.43 3.91 -9.97
N TRP A 268 -32.23 4.89 -9.08
CA TRP A 268 -33.30 5.71 -8.51
C TRP A 268 -34.07 6.45 -9.61
N ARG A 269 -33.35 7.06 -10.56
CA ARG A 269 -33.95 7.73 -11.72
C ARG A 269 -34.76 6.75 -12.57
N LYS A 270 -34.21 5.57 -12.92
CA LYS A 270 -34.94 4.53 -13.67
C LYS A 270 -36.20 4.05 -12.94
N ARG A 271 -36.13 3.82 -11.63
CA ARG A 271 -37.29 3.43 -10.82
C ARG A 271 -38.37 4.51 -10.84
N ARG A 272 -37.98 5.78 -10.67
CA ARG A 272 -38.91 6.92 -10.72
C ARG A 272 -39.57 7.10 -12.08
N LEU A 273 -38.84 6.91 -13.18
CA LEU A 273 -39.42 6.91 -14.52
C LEU A 273 -40.42 5.76 -14.72
N ARG A 274 -40.12 4.55 -14.24
CA ARG A 274 -41.04 3.40 -14.35
C ARG A 274 -42.34 3.63 -13.59
N GLN A 275 -42.27 4.11 -12.35
CA GLN A 275 -43.46 4.45 -11.55
C GLN A 275 -44.37 5.45 -12.28
N ARG A 276 -43.79 6.53 -12.83
CA ARG A 276 -44.56 7.54 -13.58
C ARG A 276 -45.13 7.00 -14.88
N ALA A 277 -44.41 6.13 -15.59
CA ALA A 277 -44.91 5.49 -16.80
C ALA A 277 -46.08 4.54 -16.51
N GLU A 278 -46.00 3.77 -15.43
CA GLU A 278 -47.10 2.92 -14.96
C GLU A 278 -48.32 3.74 -14.54
N GLU A 279 -48.14 4.83 -13.80
CA GLU A 279 -49.21 5.77 -13.47
C GLU A 279 -49.87 6.38 -14.72
N ALA A 280 -49.06 6.81 -15.70
CA ALA A 280 -49.58 7.32 -16.96
C ALA A 280 -50.35 6.25 -17.75
N ASN A 281 -49.87 5.00 -17.73
CA ASN A 281 -50.55 3.88 -18.37
C ASN A 281 -51.87 3.54 -17.66
N ARG A 282 -51.90 3.55 -16.32
CA ARG A 282 -53.13 3.38 -15.52
C ARG A 282 -54.15 4.47 -15.82
N ARG A 283 -53.73 5.73 -15.91
CA ARG A 283 -54.62 6.85 -16.29
C ARG A 283 -55.20 6.67 -17.70
N ARG A 284 -54.40 6.23 -18.67
CA ARG A 284 -54.87 5.93 -20.04
C ARG A 284 -55.85 4.76 -20.07
N ALA A 285 -55.59 3.71 -19.30
CA ALA A 285 -56.51 2.57 -19.19
C ALA A 285 -57.84 2.97 -18.52
N ALA A 286 -57.79 3.84 -17.50
CA ALA A 286 -58.99 4.40 -16.87
C ALA A 286 -59.80 5.26 -17.84
N SER A 287 -59.16 6.09 -18.68
CA SER A 287 -59.88 6.87 -19.70
C SER A 287 -60.53 6.02 -20.79
N LEU A 288 -59.89 4.89 -21.16
CA LEU A 288 -60.45 3.95 -22.14
C LEU A 288 -61.65 3.17 -21.58
N SER A 289 -61.58 2.75 -20.31
CA SER A 289 -62.67 2.02 -19.64
C SER A 289 -63.85 2.92 -19.25
N ALA A 290 -63.63 4.21 -19.04
CA ALA A 290 -64.69 5.20 -18.80
C ALA A 290 -65.48 5.60 -20.07
N GLY A 291 -65.25 4.98 -21.23
CA GLY A 291 -66.04 5.20 -22.44
C GLY A 291 -65.89 6.60 -23.06
N ALA A 292 -64.84 7.34 -22.73
CA ALA A 292 -64.57 8.66 -23.32
C ALA A 292 -63.91 8.49 -24.71
N LEU A 293 -64.71 8.17 -25.72
CA LEU A 293 -64.32 8.38 -27.12
C LEU A 293 -64.12 9.88 -27.35
N PRO A 294 -62.97 10.36 -27.84
CA PRO A 294 -62.96 11.66 -28.50
C PRO A 294 -63.82 11.50 -29.76
N ALA A 295 -64.96 12.20 -29.81
CA ALA A 295 -65.73 12.34 -31.04
C ALA A 295 -64.82 13.00 -32.10
N VAL A 296 -64.13 12.19 -32.88
CA VAL A 296 -63.50 12.62 -34.13
C VAL A 296 -64.63 12.66 -35.16
N ASN A 297 -65.38 13.77 -35.18
CA ASN A 297 -66.26 14.03 -36.32
C ASN A 297 -65.38 14.36 -37.51
N GLY A 298 -65.42 13.47 -38.51
CA GLY A 298 -64.64 13.55 -39.73
C GLY A 298 -64.96 14.80 -40.53
N ALA A 299 -63.91 15.51 -40.93
CA ALA A 299 -63.98 16.53 -41.96
C ALA A 299 -63.59 15.90 -43.30
N ILE A 300 -64.59 15.55 -44.12
CA ILE A 300 -64.48 15.60 -45.57
C ILE A 300 -65.26 16.86 -46.01
N ILE A 301 -64.48 17.88 -46.37
CA ILE A 301 -64.70 18.94 -47.39
C ILE A 301 -66.15 19.43 -47.60
N SER A 302 -66.42 20.70 -47.26
CA SER A 302 -66.70 21.77 -48.26
C SER A 302 -67.20 23.08 -47.64
N SER A 303 -66.46 24.15 -47.98
CA SER A 303 -66.89 25.54 -48.26
C SER A 303 -67.67 26.40 -47.25
N SER A 304 -67.16 27.65 -47.19
CA SER A 304 -67.81 28.93 -46.87
C SER A 304 -68.11 29.30 -45.40
N SER A 305 -67.25 30.18 -44.86
CA SER A 305 -67.60 31.32 -43.99
C SER A 305 -68.79 32.15 -44.54
N PRO A 306 -69.43 33.08 -43.79
CA PRO A 306 -69.01 33.70 -42.52
C PRO A 306 -70.14 33.88 -41.46
N ALA A 307 -69.75 34.54 -40.36
CA ALA A 307 -70.57 35.27 -39.38
C ALA A 307 -70.76 34.58 -38.01
N GLY A 308 -70.10 35.15 -36.99
CA GLY A 308 -70.54 35.04 -35.59
C GLY A 308 -71.82 35.86 -35.34
N PRO A 309 -72.28 36.05 -34.08
CA PRO A 309 -71.49 36.03 -32.85
C PRO A 309 -72.08 35.24 -31.66
N SER A 310 -71.23 35.18 -30.61
CA SER A 310 -71.55 35.14 -29.17
C SER A 310 -72.32 33.95 -28.58
N SER A 311 -71.60 33.14 -27.82
CA SER A 311 -71.90 32.99 -26.39
C SER A 311 -70.70 32.44 -25.64
N GLU A 312 -70.33 33.18 -24.61
CA GLU A 312 -69.22 32.96 -23.70
C GLU A 312 -69.33 31.61 -22.99
N ALA A 313 -68.24 30.84 -23.02
CA ALA A 313 -67.95 29.82 -22.03
C ALA A 313 -66.47 29.95 -21.68
N ALA A 314 -66.19 30.76 -20.67
CA ALA A 314 -64.89 30.88 -20.05
C ALA A 314 -64.45 29.50 -19.53
N ALA A 315 -63.53 28.86 -20.25
CA ALA A 315 -62.81 27.68 -19.82
C ALA A 315 -61.36 28.08 -19.52
N ASP A 316 -61.11 28.25 -18.23
CA ASP A 316 -59.84 28.23 -17.50
C ASP A 316 -58.55 27.91 -18.31
N PRO A 317 -57.57 28.84 -18.40
CA PRO A 317 -56.33 28.68 -19.16
C PRO A 317 -55.30 27.74 -18.50
N ASP A 318 -55.59 27.20 -17.31
CA ASP A 318 -54.61 26.45 -16.51
C ASP A 318 -54.57 24.93 -16.79
N ARG A 319 -55.16 24.48 -17.92
CA ARG A 319 -55.06 23.08 -18.37
C ARG A 319 -53.64 22.74 -18.85
N ALA A 320 -52.85 22.29 -17.88
CA ALA A 320 -51.78 21.31 -17.98
C ALA A 320 -50.60 21.69 -18.90
N ALA A 321 -49.54 22.22 -18.29
CA ALA A 321 -48.20 22.06 -18.85
C ALA A 321 -47.91 20.56 -19.06
N SER A 322 -48.09 20.06 -20.29
CA SER A 322 -47.82 18.67 -20.64
C SER A 322 -46.36 18.37 -20.32
N LEU A 323 -46.11 17.27 -19.59
CA LEU A 323 -44.73 16.83 -19.33
C LEU A 323 -44.10 16.35 -20.64
N CYS A 324 -42.79 16.59 -20.77
CA CYS A 324 -41.98 16.13 -21.89
C CYS A 324 -42.20 14.64 -22.13
N VAL A 325 -42.66 14.24 -23.32
CA VAL A 325 -42.98 12.84 -23.64
C VAL A 325 -41.75 11.91 -23.64
N VAL A 326 -40.55 12.50 -23.68
CA VAL A 326 -39.27 11.79 -23.70
C VAL A 326 -38.78 11.47 -22.28
N CYS A 327 -38.79 12.47 -21.38
CA CYS A 327 -38.26 12.28 -20.02
C CYS A 327 -39.34 12.15 -18.94
N LEU A 328 -40.58 12.60 -19.22
CA LEU A 328 -41.71 12.66 -18.27
C LEU A 328 -41.34 13.33 -16.93
N GLU A 329 -40.30 14.17 -16.94
CA GLU A 329 -39.70 14.79 -15.75
C GLU A 329 -39.89 16.30 -15.73
N ARG A 330 -39.72 16.95 -16.88
CA ARG A 330 -39.78 18.41 -17.05
C ARG A 330 -40.98 18.77 -17.92
N GLN A 331 -41.53 19.95 -17.73
CA GLN A 331 -42.58 20.48 -18.58
C GLN A 331 -42.11 20.64 -20.04
N CYS A 332 -43.02 20.51 -20.99
CA CYS A 332 -42.75 20.81 -22.39
C CYS A 332 -42.58 22.32 -22.58
N ASP A 333 -41.36 22.74 -22.92
CA ASP A 333 -41.00 24.13 -23.25
C ASP A 333 -40.40 24.27 -24.66
N MET A 334 -40.41 23.19 -25.45
CA MET A 334 -39.88 23.18 -26.81
C MET A 334 -40.93 22.74 -27.83
N VAL A 335 -41.17 23.59 -28.83
CA VAL A 335 -42.00 23.28 -30.01
C VAL A 335 -41.11 22.88 -31.18
N PHE A 336 -41.47 21.81 -31.88
CA PHE A 336 -40.80 21.42 -33.13
C PHE A 336 -41.34 22.22 -34.32
N THR A 337 -40.56 22.44 -35.38
CA THR A 337 -41.02 23.18 -36.59
C THR A 337 -42.23 22.56 -37.29
N CYS A 338 -42.59 21.32 -36.96
CA CYS A 338 -43.83 20.69 -37.38
C CYS A 338 -45.06 21.07 -36.51
N GLY A 339 -44.89 21.92 -35.50
CA GLY A 339 -45.95 22.41 -34.60
C GLY A 339 -46.16 21.65 -33.29
N HIS A 340 -45.48 20.53 -33.04
CA HIS A 340 -45.72 19.72 -31.83
C HIS A 340 -44.93 20.21 -30.61
N LEU A 341 -45.63 20.61 -29.54
CA LEU A 341 -45.07 20.91 -28.21
C LEU A 341 -45.05 19.64 -27.35
N CYS A 342 -43.92 18.94 -27.34
CA CYS A 342 -43.84 17.61 -26.72
C CYS A 342 -42.53 17.29 -25.98
N ALA A 343 -41.52 18.16 -26.04
CA ALA A 343 -40.22 17.91 -25.40
C ALA A 343 -39.79 19.07 -24.51
N CYS A 344 -38.94 18.77 -23.52
CA CYS A 344 -38.22 19.78 -22.75
C CYS A 344 -36.89 20.15 -23.44
N GLU A 345 -36.31 21.30 -23.12
CA GLU A 345 -35.05 21.80 -23.69
C GLU A 345 -33.91 20.77 -23.67
N ARG A 346 -33.72 20.06 -22.54
CA ARG A 346 -32.65 19.04 -22.44
C ARG A 346 -32.84 17.86 -23.40
N CYS A 347 -34.08 17.46 -23.64
CA CYS A 347 -34.38 16.31 -24.49
C CYS A 347 -34.36 16.69 -25.96
N SER A 348 -34.85 17.88 -26.32
CA SER A 348 -34.86 18.34 -27.71
C SER A 348 -33.45 18.47 -28.30
N ARG A 349 -32.45 18.83 -27.50
CA ARG A 349 -31.04 18.92 -27.94
C ARG A 349 -30.45 17.59 -28.45
N GLN A 350 -31.05 16.45 -28.10
CA GLN A 350 -30.56 15.12 -28.50
C GLN A 350 -31.38 14.50 -29.64
N MET A 351 -32.27 15.27 -30.27
CA MET A 351 -33.22 14.76 -31.27
C MET A 351 -33.26 15.67 -32.49
N ASP A 352 -33.27 15.09 -33.69
CA ASP A 352 -33.44 15.82 -34.96
C ASP A 352 -34.81 15.59 -35.62
N LYS A 353 -35.64 14.73 -35.01
CA LYS A 353 -37.00 14.40 -35.44
C LYS A 353 -38.00 14.61 -34.30
N CYS A 354 -39.22 15.01 -34.65
CA CYS A 354 -40.30 15.15 -33.68
C CYS A 354 -40.71 13.76 -33.10
N PRO A 355 -40.79 13.60 -31.77
CA PRO A 355 -41.22 12.34 -31.13
C PRO A 355 -42.64 11.89 -31.49
N ILE A 356 -43.50 12.82 -31.92
CA ILE A 356 -44.90 12.55 -32.24
C ILE A 356 -45.05 12.14 -33.71
N CYS A 357 -44.68 13.03 -34.65
CA CYS A 357 -44.89 12.79 -36.08
C CYS A 357 -43.68 12.25 -36.84
N ARG A 358 -42.52 12.13 -36.17
CA ARG A 358 -41.25 11.61 -36.73
C ARG A 358 -40.68 12.42 -37.92
N HIS A 359 -41.27 13.57 -38.24
CA HIS A 359 -40.73 14.48 -39.25
C HIS A 359 -39.44 15.13 -38.75
N ARG A 360 -38.49 15.38 -39.66
CA ARG A 360 -37.25 16.08 -39.33
C ARG A 360 -37.57 17.54 -39.06
N SER A 361 -37.29 18.00 -37.85
CA SER A 361 -37.78 19.31 -37.39
C SER A 361 -36.83 19.89 -36.36
N ARG A 362 -36.50 21.18 -36.49
CA ARG A 362 -35.74 21.90 -35.46
C ARG A 362 -36.66 22.22 -34.27
N ALA A 363 -36.11 22.30 -33.07
CA ALA A 363 -36.86 22.63 -31.87
C ALA A 363 -36.60 24.08 -31.45
N ILE A 364 -37.65 24.83 -31.15
CA ILE A 364 -37.63 26.25 -30.76
C ILE A 364 -38.19 26.36 -29.34
N LYS A 365 -37.56 27.17 -28.49
CA LYS A 365 -37.99 27.37 -27.11
C LYS A 365 -39.19 28.31 -27.05
N VAL A 366 -40.22 27.90 -26.32
CA VAL A 366 -41.44 28.69 -26.10
C VAL A 366 -41.36 29.30 -24.70
N TYR A 367 -41.45 30.62 -24.63
CA TYR A 367 -41.55 31.35 -23.37
C TYR A 367 -43.03 31.60 -23.09
N ARG A 368 -43.53 31.08 -21.97
CA ARG A 368 -44.87 31.38 -21.48
C ARG A 368 -44.75 32.59 -20.55
N THR A 369 -45.45 33.66 -20.88
CA THR A 369 -45.58 34.87 -20.04
C THR A 369 -46.64 34.67 -18.99
#